data_AF-A0A103RX79-F1
#
_entry.id   AF-A0A103RX79-F1
#
_cell.length_a   1.000
_cell.length_b   1.000
_cell.length_c   1.000
_cell.angle_alpha   90.00
_cell.angle_beta   90.00
_cell.angle_gamma   90.00
#
_symmetry.space_group_name_H-M   'P 1'
#
loop_
_entity.id
_entity.type
_entity.pdbx_description
1 polymer ?
#
loop_
_entity_poly.entity_id
_entity_poly.type
_entity_poly.pdbx_seq_one_letter_code
_entity_poly.pdbx_strand_id
1 'polypeptide(L)'
;MDRAAKISFATQAYDEDDKVISMTNNLSCLLVFGIEDKDGIDVRWGDRQCTIGYALKAQNKELAYERVETQCSVGKIAGSN
;
A
#
# COMPACT_ATOMS: atom_id res chain seq x y z
N MET A 1 -19.83 11.28 9.63
CA MET A 1 -18.59 11.24 8.84
C MET A 1 -17.88 9.97 9.24
N ASP A 2 -17.96 8.92 8.43
CA ASP A 2 -17.31 7.66 8.75
C ASP A 2 -15.80 7.87 8.77
N ARG A 3 -15.18 7.50 9.89
CA ARG A 3 -13.75 7.60 10.08
C ARG A 3 -13.08 6.67 9.06
N ALA A 4 -12.14 7.19 8.25
CA ALA A 4 -11.36 6.35 7.34
C ALA A 4 -10.79 5.16 8.12
N ALA A 5 -11.15 3.95 7.69
CA ALA A 5 -10.73 2.72 8.34
C ALA A 5 -9.25 2.46 8.04
N LYS A 6 -8.48 2.11 9.08
CA LYS A 6 -7.09 1.68 8.89
C LYS A 6 -7.06 0.26 8.34
N ILE A 7 -6.11 -0.01 7.45
CA ILE A 7 -5.81 -1.38 7.01
C ILE A 7 -5.32 -2.22 8.18
N SER A 8 -5.75 -3.47 8.24
CA SER A 8 -5.40 -4.42 9.32
C SER A 8 -3.94 -4.82 9.26
N PHE A 9 -3.39 -5.28 10.39
CA PHE A 9 -2.09 -5.95 10.47
C PHE A 9 -2.01 -7.14 9.50
N ALA A 10 -0.81 -7.42 8.99
CA ALA A 10 -0.53 -8.53 8.08
C ALA A 10 -1.29 -8.51 6.74
N THR A 11 -1.82 -7.35 6.35
CA THR A 11 -2.36 -7.11 5.01
C THR A 11 -1.20 -7.02 4.03
N GLN A 12 -1.29 -7.71 2.90
CA GLN A 12 -0.21 -7.78 1.92
C GLN A 12 -0.33 -6.68 0.87
N ALA A 13 0.81 -6.18 0.42
CA ALA A 13 0.93 -5.22 -0.66
C ALA A 13 1.65 -5.86 -1.85
N TYR A 14 1.13 -5.59 -3.04
CA TYR A 14 1.53 -6.19 -4.30
C TYR A 14 1.94 -5.09 -5.29
N ASP A 15 2.93 -5.37 -6.13
CA ASP A 15 3.27 -4.57 -7.30
C ASP A 15 2.42 -4.97 -8.53
N GLU A 16 2.70 -4.36 -9.68
CA GLU A 16 2.00 -4.64 -10.95
C GLU A 16 2.18 -6.08 -11.47
N ASP A 17 3.24 -6.76 -11.05
CA ASP A 17 3.56 -8.15 -11.42
C ASP A 17 2.92 -9.17 -10.45
N ASP A 18 1.98 -8.73 -9.60
CA ASP A 18 1.35 -9.54 -8.55
C ASP A 18 2.35 -10.12 -7.52
N LYS A 19 3.52 -9.50 -7.38
CA LYS A 19 4.53 -9.93 -6.42
C LYS A 19 4.34 -9.20 -5.09
N VAL A 20 4.45 -9.93 -3.99
CA VAL A 20 4.40 -9.35 -2.64
C VAL A 20 5.64 -8.50 -2.40
N ILE A 21 5.46 -7.19 -2.21
CA ILE A 21 6.52 -6.22 -1.95
C ILE A 21 6.58 -5.76 -0.50
N SER A 22 5.47 -5.88 0.24
CA SER A 22 5.41 -5.50 1.66
C SER A 22 4.22 -6.12 2.37
N MET A 23 4.19 -5.92 3.68
CA MET A 23 3.11 -6.33 4.56
C MET A 23 2.91 -5.27 5.64
N THR A 24 1.66 -5.02 6.02
CA THR A 24 1.35 -4.00 7.01
C THR A 24 1.82 -4.38 8.41
N ASN A 25 2.48 -3.44 9.08
CA ASN A 25 2.86 -3.56 10.48
C ASN A 25 1.72 -3.14 11.42
N ASN A 26 1.96 -3.21 12.73
CA ASN A 26 0.98 -2.86 13.77
C ASN A 26 0.58 -1.37 13.78
N LEU A 27 1.26 -0.52 13.02
CA LEU A 27 0.94 0.89 12.83
C LEU A 27 0.09 1.14 11.57
N SER A 28 -0.37 0.09 10.89
CA SER A 28 -1.05 0.17 9.59
C SER A 28 -0.18 0.84 8.52
N CYS A 29 1.12 0.56 8.53
CA CYS A 29 2.09 1.10 7.57
C CYS A 29 2.73 -0.02 6.76
N LEU A 30 3.00 0.27 5.49
CA LEU A 30 3.80 -0.55 4.58
C LEU A 30 5.23 -0.01 4.53
N LEU A 31 6.23 -0.88 4.59
CA LEU A 31 7.62 -0.54 4.35
C LEU A 31 8.05 -1.19 3.03
N VAL A 32 8.38 -0.36 2.03
CA VAL A 32 8.65 -0.78 0.66
C VAL A 32 10.05 -0.33 0.24
N PHE A 33 10.70 -1.12 -0.62
CA PHE A 33 12.05 -0.86 -1.13
C PHE A 33 12.13 -1.27 -2.59
N GLY A 34 12.94 -0.56 -3.38
CA GLY A 34 13.22 -0.93 -4.77
C GLY A 34 11.98 -0.99 -5.67
N ILE A 35 10.99 -0.14 -5.38
CA ILE A 35 9.81 0.06 -6.22
C ILE A 35 10.11 1.10 -7.29
N GLU A 36 9.33 1.12 -8.37
CA GLU A 36 9.41 2.14 -9.42
C GLU A 36 9.11 3.54 -8.88
N ASP A 37 9.57 4.59 -9.56
CA ASP A 37 9.38 5.99 -9.11
C ASP A 37 7.90 6.42 -9.07
N LYS A 38 7.04 5.77 -9.86
CA LYS A 38 5.60 6.01 -9.90
C LYS A 38 4.90 4.73 -10.33
N ASP A 39 3.86 4.32 -9.60
CA ASP A 39 3.00 3.21 -9.99
C ASP A 39 1.76 3.10 -9.06
N GLY A 40 1.03 1.99 -9.15
CA GLY A 40 0.05 1.52 -8.19
C GLY A 40 0.62 0.45 -7.25
N ILE A 41 0.21 0.50 -5.99
CA ILE A 41 0.39 -0.58 -5.01
C ILE A 41 -0.97 -1.15 -4.69
N ASP A 42 -1.15 -2.44 -4.90
CA ASP A 42 -2.36 -3.16 -4.56
C ASP A 42 -2.28 -3.71 -3.14
N VAL A 43 -3.15 -3.25 -2.26
CA VAL A 43 -3.25 -3.72 -0.87
C VAL A 43 -4.42 -4.68 -0.78
N ARG A 44 -4.19 -5.96 -0.44
CA ARG A 44 -5.20 -7.03 -0.51
C ARG A 44 -5.36 -7.76 0.83
N TRP A 45 -6.61 -8.00 1.25
CA TRP A 45 -6.96 -8.77 2.45
C TRP A 45 -8.30 -9.50 2.28
N GLY A 46 -8.29 -10.83 2.47
CA GLY A 46 -9.45 -11.65 2.17
C GLY A 46 -9.87 -11.48 0.71
N ASP A 47 -11.14 -11.13 0.47
CA ASP A 47 -11.73 -10.83 -0.84
C ASP A 47 -11.66 -9.34 -1.22
N ARG A 48 -11.04 -8.51 -0.37
CA ARG A 48 -11.00 -7.04 -0.53
C ARG A 48 -9.65 -6.56 -1.02
N GLN A 49 -9.67 -5.47 -1.77
CA GLN A 49 -8.47 -4.76 -2.19
C GLN A 49 -8.63 -3.25 -2.15
N CYS A 50 -7.49 -2.57 -2.21
CA CYS A 50 -7.39 -1.13 -2.27
C CYS A 50 -6.13 -0.76 -3.04
N THR A 51 -6.26 0.00 -4.13
CA THR A 51 -5.12 0.42 -4.94
C THR A 51 -4.66 1.80 -4.51
N ILE A 52 -3.37 1.93 -4.21
CA ILE A 52 -2.72 3.19 -3.85
C ILE A 52 -1.87 3.64 -5.03
N GLY A 53 -2.28 4.70 -5.72
CA GLY A 53 -1.41 5.37 -6.69
C GLY A 53 -0.36 6.21 -5.97
N TYR A 54 0.88 6.17 -6.43
CA TYR A 54 1.97 6.95 -5.86
C TYR A 54 2.90 7.54 -6.92
N ALA A 55 3.59 8.60 -6.53
CA ALA A 55 4.74 9.16 -7.24
C ALA A 55 5.75 9.61 -6.17
N LEU A 56 6.95 9.04 -6.21
CA LEU A 56 8.01 9.35 -5.26
C LEU A 56 8.48 10.79 -5.44
N LYS A 57 8.72 11.46 -4.32
CA LYS A 57 9.35 12.78 -4.32
C LYS A 57 10.86 12.61 -4.49
N ALA A 58 11.54 13.71 -4.79
CA ALA A 58 13.00 13.73 -4.76
C ALA A 58 13.50 13.31 -3.37
N GLN A 59 14.41 12.34 -3.34
CA GLN A 59 14.93 11.75 -2.11
C GLN A 59 15.50 12.81 -1.15
N ASN A 60 15.03 12.81 0.10
CA ASN A 60 15.71 13.50 1.19
C ASN A 60 16.83 12.64 1.79
N LYS A 61 18.09 12.99 1.50
CA LYS A 61 19.28 12.25 1.96
C LYS A 61 19.53 12.30 3.47
N GLU A 62 18.84 13.16 4.21
CA GLU A 62 18.94 13.23 5.67
C GLU A 62 18.08 12.16 6.36
N LEU A 63 17.12 11.56 5.64
CA LEU A 63 16.20 10.56 6.17
C LEU A 63 16.58 9.16 5.69
N ALA A 64 16.52 8.18 6.60
CA ALA A 64 16.64 6.77 6.23
C ALA A 64 15.39 6.29 5.45
N TYR A 65 14.23 6.83 5.82
CA TYR A 65 12.93 6.51 5.22
C TYR A 65 12.07 7.76 5.13
N GLU A 66 11.42 7.96 3.99
CA GLU A 66 10.34 8.92 3.87
C GLU A 66 9.01 8.26 4.25
N ARG A 67 8.15 8.99 4.96
CA ARG A 67 6.81 8.52 5.33
C ARG A 67 5.77 9.32 4.58
N VAL A 68 4.91 8.61 3.84
CA VAL A 68 3.83 9.19 3.06
C VAL A 68 2.49 8.69 3.61
N GLU A 69 1.61 9.63 3.96
CA GLU A 69 0.22 9.31 4.28
C GLU A 69 -0.58 9.17 2.99
N THR A 70 -1.41 8.13 2.91
CA THR A 70 -2.21 7.82 1.73
C THR A 70 -3.60 7.35 2.11
N GLN A 71 -4.52 7.45 1.17
CA GLN A 71 -5.89 6.99 1.28
C GLN A 71 -6.27 6.28 -0.02
N CYS A 72 -7.08 5.24 0.10
CA CYS A 72 -7.62 4.53 -1.05
C CYS A 72 -9.05 4.08 -0.72
N SER A 73 -9.82 3.75 -1.75
CA SER A 73 -11.18 3.24 -1.60
C SER A 73 -11.19 1.72 -1.68
N VAL A 74 -11.90 1.08 -0.75
CA VAL A 74 -11.99 -0.39 -0.71
C VAL A 74 -12.87 -0.89 -1.85
N GLY A 75 -12.34 -1.84 -2.61
CA GLY A 75 -13.05 -2.64 -3.60
C GLY A 75 -12.95 -4.13 -3.31
N LYS A 76 -13.52 -4.96 -4.19
CA LYS A 76 -13.32 -6.40 -4.21
C LYS A 76 -12.18 -6.78 -5.15
N ILE A 77 -11.48 -7.87 -4.84
CA ILE A 77 -10.52 -8.47 -5.76
C ILE A 77 -11.29 -9.04 -6.96
N ALA A 78 -10.85 -8.70 -8.18
CA ALA A 78 -11.46 -9.21 -9.39
C ALA A 78 -11.34 -10.75 -9.43
N GLY A 79 -12.49 -11.44 -9.55
CA GLY A 79 -12.53 -12.91 -9.57
C GLY A 79 -12.64 -13.58 -8.20
N SER A 80 -12.77 -12.84 -7.09
CA SER A 80 -13.16 -13.42 -5.80
C SER A 80 -14.66 -13.73 -5.79
N ASN A 81 -15.03 -14.99 -5.50
CA ASN A 81 -16.42 -15.42 -5.28
C ASN A 81 -17.02 -14.82 -4.00
#